data_AF-A0A3B9MRB2-F1
#
_entry.id   AF-A0A3B9MRB2-F1
#
_cell.length_a   1.000
_cell.length_b   1.000
_cell.length_c   1.000
_cell.angle_alpha   90.00
_cell.angle_beta   90.00
_cell.angle_gamma   90.00
#
_symmetry.space_group_name_H-M   'P 1'
#
loop_
_entity.id
_entity.type
_entity.pdbx_description
1 polymer ?
#
loop_
_entity_poly.entity_id
_entity_poly.type
_entity_poly.pdbx_seq_one_letter_code
_entity_poly.pdbx_strand_id
1 'polypeptide(L)'
;MTGNFLKEQRSKVQRTAKLTIAATLLALISLSFACSGGGSSDNKSSDVAATVNGKTIMLKEVDQIISQQTRGQQAQMSPLQLAQARLQVLEGLIQKEVIFQRAEKEKLVPTEEEITQEVNKQKQQANMTEEEFQKYLKDQNQTVESLREDTRKKTAIERLQDKVTGKITISDKEVEDYYNNNKQQFVNKRGVGLAAIVVDPADNGLQNDAKGDLEAKQKIDRLYQRLKSNGDFATIAREESEDANTNINGGDLGYAAEEDLKQNGGFPPDLIAQFLGPMQIGEYSAPVRFSNGHWYIFKLTRKQLQTENLTLESPNVRQQITDGLVSQRKQILNAALLEVATNEAKIVNNLATNMLSNPSNLGLRPAGLDAVHSPAASPAGAGPAATAPALSPASPASPASSKASSSPKH
;
A
#
# COMPACT_ATOMS: atom_id res chain seq x y z
N MET A 1 -14.73 6.05 -40.08
CA MET A 1 -13.55 5.99 -40.98
C MET A 1 -12.54 7.01 -40.48
N THR A 2 -11.40 6.59 -39.89
CA THR A 2 -10.13 7.36 -39.73
C THR A 2 -9.09 6.56 -38.91
N GLY A 3 -8.90 5.28 -39.25
CA GLY A 3 -7.73 4.52 -38.77
C GLY A 3 -6.64 4.56 -39.84
N ASN A 4 -5.56 5.33 -39.63
CA ASN A 4 -4.22 5.07 -40.20
C ASN A 4 -3.13 6.12 -39.86
N PHE A 5 -3.45 7.30 -39.31
CA PHE A 5 -2.46 8.40 -39.22
C PHE A 5 -1.38 8.28 -38.12
N LEU A 6 -1.41 7.25 -37.28
CA LEU A 6 -0.46 7.10 -36.15
C LEU A 6 0.59 5.99 -36.33
N LYS A 7 0.65 5.32 -37.49
CA LYS A 7 1.60 4.21 -37.73
C LYS A 7 2.87 4.60 -38.51
N GLU A 8 2.94 5.82 -39.05
CA GLU A 8 3.98 6.21 -40.02
C GLU A 8 5.09 7.14 -39.49
N GLN A 9 5.00 7.57 -38.23
CA GLN A 9 5.99 8.48 -37.60
C GLN A 9 7.10 7.77 -36.78
N ARG A 10 7.10 6.43 -36.70
CA ARG A 10 8.09 5.65 -35.91
C ARG A 10 9.21 4.97 -36.72
N SER A 11 9.33 5.21 -38.02
CA SER A 11 10.24 4.47 -38.91
C SER A 11 11.44 5.26 -39.48
N LYS A 12 11.62 6.55 -39.14
CA LYS A 12 12.61 7.44 -39.78
C LYS A 12 13.65 8.10 -38.85
N VAL A 13 14.20 7.35 -37.88
CA VAL A 13 15.58 7.59 -37.39
C VAL A 13 16.28 6.25 -37.13
N GLN A 14 16.71 5.59 -38.21
CA GLN A 14 17.70 4.51 -38.13
C GLN A 14 19.00 4.95 -38.80
N ARG A 15 20.14 4.56 -38.19
CA ARG A 15 21.47 4.44 -38.78
C ARG A 15 22.16 5.74 -39.29
N THR A 16 23.06 6.26 -38.46
CA THR A 16 24.41 6.60 -38.92
C THR A 16 25.44 6.03 -37.95
N ALA A 17 26.16 5.00 -38.38
CA ALA A 17 27.33 4.52 -37.66
C ALA A 17 28.56 5.38 -38.02
N LYS A 18 29.43 5.66 -37.05
CA LYS A 18 30.83 6.04 -37.31
C LYS A 18 31.74 5.28 -36.37
N LEU A 19 32.35 4.23 -36.91
CA LEU A 19 33.55 3.61 -36.38
C LEU A 19 34.75 4.50 -36.76
N THR A 20 35.61 4.84 -35.81
CA THR A 20 36.97 5.30 -36.12
C THR A 20 37.94 4.66 -35.15
N ILE A 21 38.78 3.77 -35.69
CA ILE A 21 39.89 3.13 -34.99
C ILE A 21 41.07 4.11 -35.01
N ALA A 22 41.70 4.34 -33.87
CA ALA A 22 43.02 4.95 -33.78
C ALA A 22 43.86 4.12 -32.79
N ALA A 23 44.81 3.37 -33.32
CA ALA A 23 45.74 2.57 -32.54
C ALA A 23 47.13 3.22 -32.60
N THR A 24 47.73 3.44 -31.44
CA THR A 24 49.18 3.69 -31.31
C THR A 24 49.68 2.98 -30.06
N LEU A 25 50.41 1.88 -30.27
CA LEU A 25 51.26 1.30 -29.25
C LEU A 25 52.44 2.26 -29.00
N LEU A 26 52.86 2.38 -27.74
CA LEU A 26 54.28 2.22 -27.43
C LEU A 26 54.40 1.44 -26.11
N ALA A 27 55.17 0.36 -26.14
CA ALA A 27 55.46 -0.46 -24.97
C ALA A 27 56.86 -0.13 -24.43
N LEU A 28 57.13 -0.55 -23.18
CA LEU A 28 58.38 -1.17 -22.65
C LEU A 28 58.23 -1.21 -21.10
N ILE A 29 58.11 -2.40 -20.49
CA ILE A 29 59.18 -3.10 -19.72
C ILE A 29 59.60 -2.32 -18.45
N SER A 30 59.60 -2.88 -17.21
CA SER A 30 59.18 -4.17 -16.64
C SER A 30 59.27 -4.09 -15.10
N LEU A 31 58.59 -4.98 -14.35
CA LEU A 31 59.22 -5.99 -13.47
C LEU A 31 58.16 -6.83 -12.74
N SER A 32 58.41 -8.13 -12.62
CA SER A 32 57.50 -9.09 -11.98
C SER A 32 57.55 -9.03 -10.46
N PHE A 33 56.39 -9.15 -9.80
CA PHE A 33 56.31 -9.86 -8.52
C PHE A 33 55.04 -10.71 -8.46
N ALA A 34 55.22 -12.03 -8.61
CA ALA A 34 54.15 -12.98 -8.40
C ALA A 34 54.08 -13.31 -6.90
N CYS A 35 53.04 -12.82 -6.22
CA CYS A 35 52.61 -13.37 -4.94
C CYS A 35 51.24 -14.00 -5.12
N SER A 36 51.19 -15.34 -4.99
CA SER A 36 49.95 -16.08 -4.98
C SER A 36 49.12 -15.68 -3.75
N GLY A 37 47.96 -15.09 -4.00
CA GLY A 37 47.02 -14.64 -2.97
C GLY A 37 45.60 -14.93 -3.43
N GLY A 38 45.15 -16.17 -3.25
CA GLY A 38 43.77 -16.59 -3.52
C GLY A 38 42.81 -15.94 -2.54
N GLY A 39 42.50 -14.65 -2.75
CA GLY A 39 41.57 -13.87 -1.95
C GLY A 39 40.22 -13.76 -2.64
N SER A 40 39.21 -14.47 -2.12
CA SER A 40 37.82 -14.44 -2.58
C SER A 40 37.28 -13.02 -2.70
N SER A 41 37.24 -12.49 -3.93
CA SER A 41 36.89 -11.08 -4.22
C SER A 41 35.54 -10.90 -4.91
N ASP A 42 34.93 -11.97 -5.43
CA ASP A 42 33.65 -11.90 -6.16
C ASP A 42 32.43 -11.63 -5.27
N ASN A 43 32.50 -11.92 -3.96
CA ASN A 43 31.35 -11.81 -3.05
C ASN A 43 31.05 -10.38 -2.56
N LYS A 44 31.68 -9.35 -3.14
CA LYS A 44 31.32 -7.93 -2.90
C LYS A 44 30.39 -7.35 -3.97
N SER A 45 30.26 -8.01 -5.13
CA SER A 45 29.38 -7.55 -6.21
C SER A 45 27.92 -7.95 -6.02
N SER A 46 27.69 -9.09 -5.37
CA SER A 46 26.37 -9.62 -4.99
C SER A 46 25.58 -8.71 -4.05
N ASP A 47 26.27 -8.03 -3.14
CA ASP A 47 25.65 -7.17 -2.12
C ASP A 47 25.29 -5.77 -2.65
N VAL A 48 25.78 -5.38 -3.83
CA VAL A 48 25.54 -4.07 -4.47
C VAL A 48 24.39 -4.22 -5.46
N ALA A 49 23.21 -3.76 -5.08
CA ALA A 49 22.01 -3.85 -5.91
C ALA A 49 22.06 -2.89 -7.11
N ALA A 50 22.52 -1.65 -6.90
CA ALA A 50 22.73 -0.68 -7.97
C ALA A 50 23.78 0.39 -7.61
N THR A 51 24.17 1.18 -8.62
CA THR A 51 24.91 2.45 -8.41
C THR A 51 24.27 3.59 -9.20
N VAL A 52 24.32 4.81 -8.64
CA VAL A 52 23.79 6.05 -9.22
C VAL A 52 24.88 7.13 -9.11
N ASN A 53 25.48 7.51 -10.24
CA ASN A 53 26.64 8.43 -10.31
C ASN A 53 27.81 8.05 -9.38
N GLY A 54 27.95 6.76 -9.08
CA GLY A 54 28.98 6.23 -8.17
C GLY A 54 28.52 6.08 -6.71
N LYS A 55 27.36 6.62 -6.31
CA LYS A 55 26.71 6.25 -5.04
C LYS A 55 26.20 4.82 -5.13
N THR A 56 26.57 3.98 -4.17
CA THR A 56 26.09 2.60 -4.05
C THR A 56 24.73 2.53 -3.34
N ILE A 57 23.85 1.66 -3.85
CA ILE A 57 22.63 1.19 -3.18
C ILE A 57 22.81 -0.31 -2.91
N MET A 58 22.77 -0.71 -1.63
CA MET A 58 23.03 -2.09 -1.21
C MET A 58 21.76 -2.95 -1.22
N LEU A 59 21.89 -4.25 -1.49
CA LEU A 59 20.78 -5.20 -1.45
C LEU A 59 20.10 -5.28 -0.08
N LYS A 60 20.87 -5.09 1.01
CA LYS A 60 20.33 -5.01 2.38
C LYS A 60 19.33 -3.86 2.57
N GLU A 61 19.48 -2.74 1.86
CA GLU A 61 18.56 -1.59 1.95
C GLU A 61 17.24 -1.93 1.26
N VAL A 62 17.32 -2.62 0.11
CA VAL A 62 16.17 -3.18 -0.61
C VAL A 62 15.40 -4.17 0.28
N ASP A 63 16.10 -5.15 0.87
CA ASP A 63 15.48 -6.16 1.74
C ASP A 63 14.91 -5.56 3.03
N GLN A 64 15.55 -4.54 3.62
CA GLN A 64 15.02 -3.85 4.79
C GLN A 64 13.67 -3.18 4.50
N ILE A 65 13.52 -2.51 3.36
CA ILE A 65 12.25 -1.90 2.96
C ILE A 65 11.17 -2.96 2.71
N ILE A 66 11.51 -4.09 2.08
CA ILE A 66 10.56 -5.21 1.88
C ILE A 66 10.12 -5.78 3.24
N SER A 67 11.05 -5.98 4.17
CA SER A 67 10.74 -6.45 5.54
C SER A 67 9.77 -5.50 6.26
N GLN A 68 10.00 -4.18 6.17
CA GLN A 68 9.10 -3.17 6.72
C GLN A 68 7.71 -3.20 6.06
N GLN A 69 7.63 -3.19 4.72
CA GLN A 69 6.37 -3.25 3.98
C GLN A 69 5.56 -4.53 4.26
N THR A 70 6.24 -5.65 4.50
CA THR A 70 5.61 -6.95 4.82
C THR A 70 5.39 -7.16 6.32
N ARG A 71 5.72 -6.19 7.18
CA ARG A 71 5.68 -6.33 8.66
C ARG A 71 6.43 -7.58 9.15
N GLY A 72 7.60 -7.85 8.57
CA GLY A 72 8.44 -9.02 8.82
C GLY A 72 7.97 -10.33 8.15
N GLN A 73 6.85 -10.33 7.41
CA GLN A 73 6.33 -11.52 6.72
C GLN A 73 7.04 -11.84 5.40
N GLN A 74 8.15 -11.16 5.08
CA GLN A 74 8.98 -11.40 3.88
C GLN A 74 9.35 -12.89 3.68
N ALA A 75 9.57 -13.63 4.76
CA ALA A 75 9.87 -15.07 4.71
C ALA A 75 8.70 -15.96 4.20
N GLN A 76 7.49 -15.43 4.15
CA GLN A 76 6.30 -16.09 3.60
C GLN A 76 6.12 -15.85 2.10
N MET A 77 6.89 -14.91 1.51
CA MET A 77 6.85 -14.64 0.08
C MET A 77 7.49 -15.78 -0.69
N SER A 78 6.87 -16.19 -1.81
CA SER A 78 7.53 -17.08 -2.75
C SER A 78 8.77 -16.41 -3.37
N PRO A 79 9.77 -17.18 -3.85
CA PRO A 79 10.96 -16.63 -4.48
C PRO A 79 10.65 -15.66 -5.63
N LEU A 80 9.64 -15.95 -6.46
CA LEU A 80 9.22 -15.08 -7.56
C LEU A 80 8.67 -13.73 -7.05
N GLN A 81 7.84 -13.74 -6.00
CA GLN A 81 7.31 -12.51 -5.39
C GLN A 81 8.44 -11.68 -4.77
N LEU A 82 9.41 -12.32 -4.11
CA LEU A 82 10.57 -11.63 -3.54
C LEU A 82 11.46 -11.00 -4.63
N ALA A 83 11.72 -11.72 -5.72
CA ALA A 83 12.44 -11.19 -6.88
C ALA A 83 11.76 -9.95 -7.48
N GLN A 84 10.43 -10.01 -7.66
CA GLN A 84 9.64 -8.88 -8.16
C GLN A 84 9.68 -7.68 -7.19
N ALA A 85 9.48 -7.92 -5.89
CA ALA A 85 9.52 -6.87 -4.88
C ALA A 85 10.91 -6.20 -4.80
N ARG A 86 12.00 -6.98 -4.91
CA ARG A 86 13.37 -6.45 -4.95
C ARG A 86 13.61 -5.52 -6.14
N LEU A 87 13.11 -5.86 -7.32
CA LEU A 87 13.18 -4.95 -8.48
C LEU A 87 12.41 -3.65 -8.26
N GLN A 88 11.16 -3.75 -7.77
CA GLN A 88 10.30 -2.58 -7.54
C GLN A 88 10.86 -1.63 -6.48
N VAL A 89 11.35 -2.17 -5.35
CA VAL A 89 11.97 -1.39 -4.28
C VAL A 89 13.30 -0.78 -4.73
N LEU A 90 14.13 -1.54 -5.46
CA LEU A 90 15.39 -1.00 -6.01
C LEU A 90 15.13 0.13 -7.02
N GLU A 91 14.14 0.00 -7.88
CA GLU A 91 13.72 1.05 -8.80
C GLU A 91 13.34 2.33 -8.02
N GLY A 92 12.50 2.22 -6.98
CA GLY A 92 12.16 3.35 -6.12
C GLY A 92 13.37 3.98 -5.42
N LEU A 93 14.34 3.18 -4.95
CA LEU A 93 15.59 3.67 -4.37
C LEU A 93 16.47 4.41 -5.38
N ILE A 94 16.61 3.88 -6.60
CA ILE A 94 17.32 4.54 -7.70
C ILE A 94 16.66 5.88 -8.01
N GLN A 95 15.34 5.91 -8.19
CA GLN A 95 14.60 7.15 -8.48
C GLN A 95 14.75 8.19 -7.36
N LYS A 96 14.65 7.78 -6.08
CA LYS A 96 14.88 8.66 -4.91
C LYS A 96 16.30 9.24 -4.90
N GLU A 97 17.32 8.41 -5.14
CA GLU A 97 18.72 8.86 -5.18
C GLU A 97 19.00 9.80 -6.36
N VAL A 98 18.45 9.50 -7.54
CA VAL A 98 18.54 10.33 -8.75
C VAL A 98 17.95 11.74 -8.52
N ILE A 99 16.72 11.84 -7.98
CA ILE A 99 16.12 13.14 -7.72
C ILE A 99 16.85 13.86 -6.58
N PHE A 100 17.33 13.14 -5.56
CA PHE A 100 18.13 13.73 -4.48
C PHE A 100 19.41 14.37 -5.02
N GLN A 101 20.20 13.67 -5.84
CA GLN A 101 21.41 14.23 -6.44
C GLN A 101 21.12 15.44 -7.35
N ARG A 102 19.95 15.47 -7.99
CA ARG A 102 19.48 16.69 -8.69
C ARG A 102 19.19 17.84 -7.72
N ALA A 103 18.62 17.57 -6.55
CA ALA A 103 18.39 18.58 -5.51
C ALA A 103 19.72 19.09 -4.89
N GLU A 104 20.73 18.23 -4.75
CA GLU A 104 22.10 18.63 -4.36
C GLU A 104 22.72 19.58 -5.39
N LYS A 105 22.65 19.24 -6.68
CA LYS A 105 23.11 20.07 -7.81
C LYS A 105 22.41 21.45 -7.86
N GLU A 106 21.15 21.50 -7.44
CA GLU A 106 20.33 22.72 -7.33
C GLU A 106 20.52 23.48 -5.99
N LYS A 107 21.37 22.96 -5.09
CA LYS A 107 21.69 23.51 -3.76
C LYS A 107 20.50 23.60 -2.80
N LEU A 108 19.65 22.57 -2.79
CA LEU A 108 18.41 22.52 -2.00
C LEU A 108 18.47 21.61 -0.76
N VAL A 109 19.65 21.09 -0.42
CA VAL A 109 19.88 20.25 0.76
C VAL A 109 19.63 21.06 2.04
N PRO A 110 18.87 20.54 3.02
CA PRO A 110 18.68 21.20 4.31
C PRO A 110 19.94 21.20 5.19
N THR A 111 20.05 22.16 6.11
CA THR A 111 21.13 22.19 7.12
C THR A 111 20.90 21.16 8.24
N GLU A 112 21.93 20.88 9.05
CA GLU A 112 21.79 19.95 10.18
C GLU A 112 20.77 20.41 11.23
N GLU A 113 20.63 21.72 11.40
CA GLU A 113 19.63 22.34 12.28
C GLU A 113 18.22 22.12 11.73
N GLU A 114 18.02 22.33 10.43
CA GLU A 114 16.73 22.07 9.75
C GLU A 114 16.33 20.59 9.83
N ILE A 115 17.28 19.67 9.59
CA ILE A 115 17.06 18.22 9.74
C ILE A 115 16.69 17.88 11.19
N THR A 116 17.35 18.50 12.17
CA THR A 116 17.07 18.28 13.60
C THR A 116 15.68 18.80 13.99
N GLN A 117 15.27 19.95 13.45
CA GLN A 117 13.92 20.50 13.66
C GLN A 117 12.85 19.59 13.05
N GLU A 118 13.04 19.11 11.82
CA GLU A 118 12.05 18.26 11.16
C GLU A 118 11.92 16.87 11.81
N VAL A 119 13.03 16.28 12.29
CA VAL A 119 12.97 15.03 13.09
C VAL A 119 12.25 15.24 14.43
N ASN A 120 12.52 16.35 15.13
CA ASN A 120 11.80 16.67 16.37
C ASN A 120 10.30 16.93 16.13
N LYS A 121 9.94 17.57 15.02
CA LYS A 121 8.55 17.78 14.59
C LYS A 121 7.84 16.46 14.29
N GLN A 122 8.50 15.51 13.61
CA GLN A 122 7.96 14.15 13.40
C GLN A 122 7.69 13.45 14.74
N LYS A 123 8.62 13.52 15.70
CA LYS A 123 8.43 12.96 17.06
C LYS A 123 7.25 13.58 17.80
N GLN A 124 7.11 14.91 17.74
CA GLN A 124 5.96 15.63 18.32
C GLN A 124 4.63 15.24 17.66
N GLN A 125 4.58 15.12 16.34
CA GLN A 125 3.38 14.69 15.60
C GLN A 125 2.98 13.25 15.92
N ALA A 126 3.95 12.39 16.23
CA ALA A 126 3.70 11.02 16.68
C ALA A 126 3.22 10.93 18.15
N ASN A 127 3.24 12.04 18.91
CA ASN A 127 2.98 12.10 20.35
C ASN A 127 3.82 11.12 21.20
N MET A 128 5.05 10.81 20.76
CA MET A 128 5.94 9.86 21.43
C MET A 128 6.94 10.57 22.37
N THR A 129 7.27 9.93 23.49
CA THR A 129 8.47 10.30 24.27
C THR A 129 9.76 9.95 23.51
N GLU A 130 10.91 10.39 24.02
CA GLU A 130 12.20 10.00 23.42
C GLU A 130 12.41 8.47 23.53
N GLU A 131 12.08 7.87 24.66
CA GLU A 131 12.21 6.44 24.91
C GLU A 131 11.29 5.61 24.00
N GLU A 132 10.05 6.07 23.80
CA GLU A 132 9.08 5.46 22.87
C GLU A 132 9.55 5.59 21.42
N PHE A 133 10.11 6.74 21.05
CA PHE A 133 10.63 7.00 19.71
C PHE A 133 11.87 6.14 19.40
N GLN A 134 12.82 6.03 20.34
CA GLN A 134 13.98 5.16 20.21
C GLN A 134 13.57 3.68 20.13
N LYS A 135 12.55 3.27 20.91
CA LYS A 135 11.96 1.93 20.82
C LYS A 135 11.30 1.69 19.46
N TYR A 136 10.50 2.64 18.98
CA TYR A 136 9.85 2.57 17.67
C TYR A 136 10.88 2.39 16.53
N LEU A 137 11.95 3.21 16.51
CA LEU A 137 13.01 3.06 15.50
C LEU A 137 13.68 1.68 15.59
N LYS A 138 13.97 1.20 16.79
CA LYS A 138 14.55 -0.14 17.02
C LYS A 138 13.62 -1.25 16.51
N ASP A 139 12.31 -1.17 16.80
CA ASP A 139 11.31 -2.13 16.35
C ASP A 139 11.16 -2.12 14.80
N GLN A 140 11.43 -0.97 14.14
CA GLN A 140 11.53 -0.84 12.68
C GLN A 140 12.91 -1.20 12.09
N ASN A 141 13.88 -1.63 12.91
CA ASN A 141 15.29 -1.84 12.54
C ASN A 141 15.97 -0.60 11.92
N GLN A 142 15.59 0.59 12.35
CA GLN A 142 16.16 1.88 11.93
C GLN A 142 17.04 2.50 13.03
N THR A 143 17.98 3.36 12.62
CA THR A 143 18.76 4.21 13.53
C THR A 143 18.38 5.68 13.35
N VAL A 144 18.72 6.52 14.33
CA VAL A 144 18.51 7.98 14.26
C VAL A 144 19.26 8.57 13.06
N GLU A 145 20.46 8.08 12.75
CA GLU A 145 21.27 8.52 11.61
C GLU A 145 20.61 8.17 10.28
N SER A 146 20.03 6.97 10.17
CA SER A 146 19.25 6.55 9.00
C SER A 146 18.04 7.47 8.79
N LEU A 147 17.30 7.77 9.86
CA LEU A 147 16.15 8.68 9.81
C LEU A 147 16.56 10.11 9.42
N ARG A 148 17.70 10.60 9.93
CA ARG A 148 18.25 11.92 9.57
C ARG A 148 18.63 11.98 8.09
N GLU A 149 19.28 10.95 7.55
CA GLU A 149 19.61 10.85 6.13
C GLU A 149 18.33 10.77 5.27
N ASP A 150 17.34 9.96 5.67
CA ASP A 150 16.06 9.89 4.98
C ASP A 150 15.30 11.24 4.99
N THR A 151 15.33 11.95 6.13
CA THR A 151 14.76 13.30 6.27
C THR A 151 15.51 14.30 5.38
N ARG A 152 16.86 14.28 5.38
CA ARG A 152 17.69 15.12 4.50
C ARG A 152 17.32 14.93 3.04
N LYS A 153 17.23 13.67 2.57
CA LYS A 153 16.86 13.36 1.18
C LYS A 153 15.44 13.78 0.86
N LYS A 154 14.48 13.42 1.71
CA LYS A 154 13.06 13.77 1.55
C LYS A 154 12.87 15.28 1.43
N THR A 155 13.37 16.07 2.38
CA THR A 155 13.21 17.53 2.38
C THR A 155 13.93 18.21 1.22
N ALA A 156 15.09 17.70 0.79
CA ALA A 156 15.76 18.21 -0.41
C ALA A 156 14.95 17.95 -1.70
N ILE A 157 14.35 16.76 -1.82
CA ILE A 157 13.46 16.39 -2.93
C ILE A 157 12.19 17.24 -2.91
N GLU A 158 11.55 17.42 -1.75
CA GLU A 158 10.37 18.28 -1.57
C GLU A 158 10.67 19.73 -1.99
N ARG A 159 11.78 20.32 -1.51
CA ARG A 159 12.24 21.66 -1.93
C ARG A 159 12.45 21.77 -3.44
N LEU A 160 12.96 20.72 -4.10
CA LEU A 160 13.12 20.69 -5.55
C LEU A 160 11.77 20.66 -6.28
N GLN A 161 10.84 19.82 -5.81
CA GLN A 161 9.48 19.73 -6.37
C GLN A 161 8.71 21.04 -6.17
N ASP A 162 8.82 21.68 -5.00
CA ASP A 162 8.21 22.98 -4.74
C ASP A 162 8.82 24.11 -5.60
N LYS A 163 10.14 24.11 -5.80
CA LYS A 163 10.82 25.07 -6.71
C LYS A 163 10.33 24.96 -8.16
N VAL A 164 9.97 23.75 -8.60
CA VAL A 164 9.42 23.50 -9.94
C VAL A 164 7.93 23.84 -9.98
N THR A 165 7.16 23.38 -9.01
CA THR A 165 5.68 23.45 -9.01
C THR A 165 5.11 24.77 -8.50
N GLY A 166 5.87 25.55 -7.72
CA GLY A 166 5.50 26.92 -7.31
C GLY A 166 5.41 27.92 -8.47
N LYS A 167 5.74 27.50 -9.70
CA LYS A 167 5.55 28.25 -10.94
C LYS A 167 4.22 27.97 -11.65
N ILE A 168 3.41 27.04 -11.12
CA ILE A 168 2.10 26.70 -11.69
C ILE A 168 1.15 27.89 -11.50
N THR A 169 0.62 28.41 -12.61
CA THR A 169 -0.46 29.39 -12.63
C THR A 169 -1.63 28.82 -13.42
N ILE A 170 -2.83 28.83 -12.85
CA ILE A 170 -4.07 28.45 -13.54
C ILE A 170 -4.78 29.73 -13.98
N SER A 171 -5.19 29.81 -15.24
CA SER A 171 -5.98 30.95 -15.73
C SER A 171 -7.48 30.71 -15.54
N ASP A 172 -8.27 31.76 -15.35
CA ASP A 172 -9.73 31.65 -15.22
C ASP A 172 -10.36 30.95 -16.43
N LYS A 173 -9.81 31.20 -17.64
CA LYS A 173 -10.23 30.51 -18.87
C LYS A 173 -10.04 29.00 -18.79
N GLU A 174 -8.96 28.50 -18.18
CA GLU A 174 -8.77 27.05 -18.03
C GLU A 174 -9.75 26.43 -17.04
N VAL A 175 -10.13 27.17 -15.98
CA VAL A 175 -11.19 26.74 -15.05
C VAL A 175 -12.54 26.69 -15.78
N GLU A 176 -12.85 27.71 -16.58
CA GLU A 176 -14.06 27.78 -17.40
C GLU A 176 -14.12 26.65 -18.44
N ASP A 177 -13.04 26.44 -19.18
CA ASP A 177 -12.93 25.37 -20.18
C ASP A 177 -13.03 23.98 -19.51
N TYR A 178 -12.41 23.78 -18.34
CA TYR A 178 -12.53 22.54 -17.58
C TYR A 178 -13.98 22.31 -17.14
N TYR A 179 -14.62 23.29 -16.50
CA TYR A 179 -16.02 23.18 -16.08
C TYR A 179 -16.93 22.90 -17.28
N ASN A 180 -16.76 23.63 -18.39
CA ASN A 180 -17.61 23.48 -19.57
C ASN A 180 -17.49 22.09 -20.22
N ASN A 181 -16.29 21.50 -20.22
CA ASN A 181 -16.07 20.15 -20.72
C ASN A 181 -16.48 19.04 -19.72
N ASN A 182 -16.61 19.36 -18.43
CA ASN A 182 -16.87 18.37 -17.36
C ASN A 182 -18.16 18.63 -16.56
N LYS A 183 -19.15 19.38 -17.10
CA LYS A 183 -20.37 19.79 -16.36
C LYS A 183 -21.09 18.67 -15.61
N GLN A 184 -21.05 17.44 -16.12
CA GLN A 184 -21.67 16.26 -15.48
C GLN A 184 -21.05 15.89 -14.13
N GLN A 185 -19.81 16.30 -13.86
CA GLN A 185 -19.13 16.14 -12.56
C GLN A 185 -19.60 17.18 -11.52
N PHE A 186 -20.15 18.30 -11.97
CA PHE A 186 -20.60 19.42 -11.14
C PHE A 186 -22.10 19.35 -10.90
N VAL A 187 -22.56 18.21 -10.39
CA VAL A 187 -23.97 17.94 -10.12
C VAL A 187 -24.13 17.35 -8.74
N ASN A 188 -24.74 18.10 -7.83
CA ASN A 188 -25.23 17.55 -6.57
C ASN A 188 -26.51 16.76 -6.90
N LYS A 189 -26.41 15.44 -7.11
CA LYS A 189 -27.58 14.57 -7.30
C LYS A 189 -28.49 14.56 -6.07
N ARG A 190 -29.80 14.36 -6.27
CA ARG A 190 -30.76 14.02 -5.20
C ARG A 190 -30.24 12.84 -4.37
N GLY A 191 -30.36 12.92 -3.05
CA GLY A 191 -29.73 11.94 -2.15
C GLY A 191 -29.74 12.35 -0.68
N VAL A 192 -29.00 11.59 0.13
CA VAL A 192 -28.90 11.77 1.58
C VAL A 192 -27.48 11.51 2.07
N GLY A 193 -27.09 12.23 3.13
CA GLY A 193 -25.97 11.86 3.97
C GLY A 193 -26.44 10.95 5.09
N LEU A 194 -25.72 9.87 5.36
CA LEU A 194 -26.08 8.87 6.36
C LEU A 194 -24.92 8.61 7.32
N ALA A 195 -25.24 8.27 8.55
CA ALA A 195 -24.35 7.56 9.46
C ALA A 195 -25.03 6.26 9.92
N ALA A 196 -24.28 5.22 10.29
CA ALA A 196 -24.81 3.93 10.70
C ALA A 196 -24.21 3.40 12.00
N ILE A 197 -25.04 2.71 12.78
CA ILE A 197 -24.62 1.74 13.78
C ILE A 197 -24.93 0.36 13.19
N VAL A 198 -23.91 -0.51 13.13
CA VAL A 198 -23.97 -1.84 12.51
C VAL A 198 -23.77 -2.89 13.59
N VAL A 199 -24.57 -3.95 13.54
CA VAL A 199 -24.36 -5.19 14.30
C VAL A 199 -24.39 -6.37 13.33
N ASP A 200 -23.32 -7.14 13.31
CA ASP A 200 -23.09 -8.35 12.53
C ASP A 200 -23.46 -9.58 13.38
N PRO A 201 -24.25 -10.54 12.87
CA PRO A 201 -24.53 -11.80 13.57
C PRO A 201 -23.38 -12.84 13.51
N ALA A 202 -22.27 -12.57 12.82
CA ALA A 202 -21.11 -13.48 12.75
C ALA A 202 -20.26 -13.46 14.03
N ASP A 203 -19.60 -14.58 14.33
CA ASP A 203 -18.60 -14.64 15.42
C ASP A 203 -17.27 -14.06 14.92
N ASN A 204 -17.10 -12.76 15.09
CA ASN A 204 -15.94 -11.99 14.67
C ASN A 204 -14.84 -11.94 15.75
N GLY A 205 -15.07 -12.55 16.92
CA GLY A 205 -14.11 -12.59 18.02
C GLY A 205 -13.93 -11.25 18.75
N LEU A 206 -14.86 -10.31 18.58
CA LEU A 206 -14.86 -9.03 19.28
C LEU A 206 -15.35 -9.19 20.73
N GLN A 207 -15.02 -8.23 21.61
CA GLN A 207 -15.35 -8.33 23.04
C GLN A 207 -16.86 -8.21 23.34
N ASN A 208 -17.59 -7.45 22.51
CA ASN A 208 -19.03 -7.19 22.63
C ASN A 208 -19.83 -7.75 21.43
N ASP A 209 -19.28 -8.77 20.78
CA ASP A 209 -19.80 -9.40 19.55
C ASP A 209 -21.17 -10.06 19.77
N ALA A 210 -22.06 -9.98 18.77
CA ALA A 210 -23.41 -10.54 18.87
C ALA A 210 -23.56 -11.84 18.07
N LYS A 211 -23.75 -12.97 18.74
CA LYS A 211 -23.60 -14.29 18.09
C LYS A 211 -24.93 -14.82 17.57
N GLY A 212 -25.09 -14.75 16.26
CA GLY A 212 -26.30 -15.13 15.56
C GLY A 212 -27.41 -14.08 15.61
N ASP A 213 -28.43 -14.27 14.77
CA ASP A 213 -29.42 -13.23 14.46
C ASP A 213 -30.23 -12.75 15.68
N LEU A 214 -30.50 -13.62 16.64
CA LEU A 214 -31.26 -13.28 17.84
C LEU A 214 -30.47 -12.33 18.75
N GLU A 215 -29.19 -12.59 18.97
CA GLU A 215 -28.33 -11.73 19.78
C GLU A 215 -28.06 -10.40 19.06
N ALA A 216 -27.81 -10.45 17.74
CA ALA A 216 -27.64 -9.26 16.91
C ALA A 216 -28.88 -8.35 16.99
N LYS A 217 -30.08 -8.92 16.84
CA LYS A 217 -31.35 -8.21 17.01
C LYS A 217 -31.49 -7.62 18.42
N GLN A 218 -31.18 -8.38 19.46
CA GLN A 218 -31.26 -7.89 20.83
C GLN A 218 -30.27 -6.75 21.10
N LYS A 219 -29.04 -6.83 20.57
CA LYS A 219 -28.04 -5.76 20.70
C LYS A 219 -28.52 -4.49 20.00
N ILE A 220 -28.87 -4.56 18.72
CA ILE A 220 -29.32 -3.38 17.96
C ILE A 220 -30.60 -2.76 18.56
N ASP A 221 -31.54 -3.57 19.08
CA ASP A 221 -32.73 -3.07 19.78
C ASP A 221 -32.34 -2.30 21.06
N ARG A 222 -31.37 -2.78 21.85
CA ARG A 222 -30.86 -2.04 23.03
C ARG A 222 -30.22 -0.71 22.64
N LEU A 223 -29.40 -0.69 21.57
CA LEU A 223 -28.78 0.53 21.08
C LEU A 223 -29.83 1.56 20.61
N TYR A 224 -30.90 1.10 19.95
CA TYR A 224 -32.04 1.95 19.58
C TYR A 224 -32.78 2.53 20.80
N GLN A 225 -32.94 1.79 21.90
CA GLN A 225 -33.50 2.34 23.13
C GLN A 225 -32.57 3.35 23.82
N ARG A 226 -31.24 3.15 23.75
CA ARG A 226 -30.23 4.13 24.23
C ARG A 226 -30.32 5.43 23.43
N LEU A 227 -30.48 5.37 22.10
CA LEU A 227 -30.75 6.54 21.25
C LEU A 227 -32.05 7.25 21.61
N LYS A 228 -33.15 6.50 21.85
CA LYS A 228 -34.44 7.05 22.28
C LYS A 228 -34.40 7.72 23.66
N SER A 229 -33.42 7.34 24.48
CA SER A 229 -33.16 7.92 25.80
C SER A 229 -32.18 9.10 25.74
N ASN A 230 -32.13 9.82 24.62
CA ASN A 230 -31.22 10.94 24.32
C ASN A 230 -29.71 10.59 24.29
N GLY A 231 -29.37 9.35 23.98
CA GLY A 231 -27.97 8.96 23.73
C GLY A 231 -27.41 9.57 22.43
N ASP A 232 -26.16 10.03 22.46
CA ASP A 232 -25.50 10.52 21.25
C ASP A 232 -25.14 9.37 20.29
N PHE A 233 -25.53 9.54 19.02
CA PHE A 233 -25.34 8.54 17.98
C PHE A 233 -23.85 8.29 17.67
N ALA A 234 -23.03 9.34 17.58
CA ALA A 234 -21.63 9.20 17.19
C ALA A 234 -20.81 8.52 18.29
N THR A 235 -21.16 8.75 19.56
CA THR A 235 -20.61 8.08 20.73
C THR A 235 -20.99 6.60 20.73
N ILE A 236 -22.26 6.27 20.57
CA ILE A 236 -22.72 4.87 20.50
C ILE A 236 -22.10 4.14 19.31
N ALA A 237 -21.97 4.79 18.15
CA ALA A 237 -21.31 4.21 16.99
C ALA A 237 -19.83 3.88 17.26
N ARG A 238 -19.07 4.76 17.94
CA ARG A 238 -17.68 4.49 18.34
C ARG A 238 -17.54 3.33 19.32
N GLU A 239 -18.46 3.24 20.28
CA GLU A 239 -18.40 2.26 21.38
C GLU A 239 -18.90 0.86 20.96
N GLU A 240 -19.96 0.79 20.15
CA GLU A 240 -20.78 -0.42 20.00
C GLU A 240 -21.01 -0.88 18.56
N SER A 241 -20.67 -0.07 17.54
CA SER A 241 -20.81 -0.46 16.13
C SER A 241 -19.67 -1.39 15.70
N GLU A 242 -20.04 -2.49 15.06
CA GLU A 242 -19.12 -3.52 14.57
C GLU A 242 -18.56 -3.23 13.17
N ASP A 243 -18.99 -2.13 12.52
CA ASP A 243 -18.29 -1.59 11.34
C ASP A 243 -17.01 -0.84 11.74
N ALA A 244 -15.90 -1.57 11.75
CA ALA A 244 -14.57 -1.06 12.06
C ALA A 244 -14.05 0.05 11.12
N ASN A 245 -14.68 0.28 9.96
CA ASN A 245 -14.26 1.33 9.03
C ASN A 245 -14.83 2.70 9.42
N THR A 246 -16.04 2.72 9.98
CA THR A 246 -16.81 3.96 10.21
C THR A 246 -17.04 4.26 11.69
N ASN A 247 -16.95 3.25 12.58
CA ASN A 247 -17.17 3.43 14.01
C ASN A 247 -16.33 4.57 14.62
N ILE A 248 -15.03 4.64 14.35
CA ILE A 248 -14.10 5.71 14.79
C ILE A 248 -14.64 7.11 14.42
N ASN A 249 -15.22 7.23 13.21
CA ASN A 249 -15.79 8.46 12.67
C ASN A 249 -17.26 8.69 13.10
N GLY A 250 -17.74 7.97 14.11
CA GLY A 250 -19.13 8.09 14.59
C GLY A 250 -20.17 7.43 13.68
N GLY A 251 -19.73 6.47 12.86
CA GLY A 251 -20.57 5.74 11.91
C GLY A 251 -20.80 6.47 10.58
N ASP A 252 -20.13 7.59 10.30
CA ASP A 252 -20.38 8.38 9.09
C ASP A 252 -20.12 7.57 7.80
N LEU A 253 -21.17 7.45 6.97
CA LEU A 253 -21.12 6.81 5.65
C LEU A 253 -20.96 7.85 4.52
N GLY A 254 -20.98 9.14 4.84
CA GLY A 254 -20.96 10.21 3.86
C GLY A 254 -22.27 10.33 3.07
N TYR A 255 -22.17 10.89 1.85
CA TYR A 255 -23.31 11.19 0.98
C TYR A 255 -23.51 10.15 -0.11
N ALA A 256 -24.74 9.66 -0.25
CA ALA A 256 -25.15 8.75 -1.32
C ALA A 256 -26.28 9.37 -2.15
N ALA A 257 -26.15 9.30 -3.48
CA ALA A 257 -27.25 9.66 -4.38
C ALA A 257 -28.36 8.61 -4.31
N GLU A 258 -29.59 9.00 -4.65
CA GLU A 258 -30.73 8.09 -4.65
C GLU A 258 -30.53 6.89 -5.60
N GLU A 259 -29.89 7.11 -6.75
CA GLU A 259 -29.60 6.03 -7.70
C GLU A 259 -28.63 5.00 -7.10
N ASP A 260 -27.60 5.47 -6.36
CA ASP A 260 -26.61 4.60 -5.73
C ASP A 260 -27.20 3.81 -4.57
N LEU A 261 -28.09 4.41 -3.78
CA LEU A 261 -28.85 3.70 -2.73
C LEU A 261 -29.73 2.59 -3.30
N LYS A 262 -30.35 2.82 -4.46
CA LYS A 262 -31.20 1.85 -5.16
C LYS A 262 -30.43 0.73 -5.86
N GLN A 263 -29.24 1.03 -6.41
CA GLN A 263 -28.49 0.09 -7.26
C GLN A 263 -27.39 -0.66 -6.50
N ASN A 264 -26.66 0.04 -5.63
CA ASN A 264 -25.38 -0.42 -5.09
C ASN A 264 -25.42 -0.72 -3.57
N GLY A 265 -26.29 -0.04 -2.82
CA GLY A 265 -26.30 -0.13 -1.35
C GLY A 265 -27.19 -1.22 -0.74
N GLY A 266 -27.97 -1.96 -1.53
CA GLY A 266 -28.88 -3.01 -1.02
C GLY A 266 -29.99 -2.51 -0.08
N PHE A 267 -30.26 -1.19 -0.05
CA PHE A 267 -31.25 -0.59 0.85
C PHE A 267 -32.67 -1.03 0.47
N PRO A 268 -33.51 -1.44 1.45
CA PRO A 268 -34.93 -1.68 1.20
C PRO A 268 -35.62 -0.44 0.62
N PRO A 269 -36.47 -0.56 -0.41
CA PRO A 269 -37.12 0.59 -1.06
C PRO A 269 -37.88 1.51 -0.08
N ASP A 270 -38.55 0.92 0.92
CA ASP A 270 -39.28 1.68 1.94
C ASP A 270 -38.35 2.49 2.85
N LEU A 271 -37.13 2.01 3.10
CA LEU A 271 -36.11 2.73 3.88
C LEU A 271 -35.55 3.91 3.06
N ILE A 272 -35.33 3.72 1.75
CA ILE A 272 -34.96 4.82 0.84
C ILE A 272 -36.08 5.87 0.80
N ALA A 273 -37.35 5.44 0.73
CA ALA A 273 -38.52 6.32 0.78
C ALA A 273 -38.64 7.07 2.12
N GLN A 274 -38.32 6.41 3.25
CA GLN A 274 -38.24 7.05 4.56
C GLN A 274 -37.16 8.14 4.59
N PHE A 275 -35.94 7.83 4.15
CA PHE A 275 -34.81 8.76 4.11
C PHE A 275 -35.12 9.99 3.25
N LEU A 276 -35.64 9.80 2.04
CA LEU A 276 -35.91 10.86 1.07
C LEU A 276 -37.29 11.51 1.23
N GLY A 277 -38.11 11.02 2.15
CA GLY A 277 -39.46 11.54 2.46
C GLY A 277 -39.53 12.09 3.89
N PRO A 278 -40.23 11.40 4.82
CA PRO A 278 -40.63 11.95 6.12
C PRO A 278 -39.49 12.21 7.11
N MET A 279 -38.39 11.46 7.05
CA MET A 279 -37.33 11.49 8.08
C MET A 279 -36.57 12.83 8.07
N GLN A 280 -36.37 13.46 9.22
CA GLN A 280 -35.67 14.75 9.34
C GLN A 280 -34.17 14.58 9.62
N ILE A 281 -33.37 15.60 9.25
CA ILE A 281 -31.94 15.59 9.56
C ILE A 281 -31.75 15.54 11.08
N GLY A 282 -30.91 14.62 11.54
CA GLY A 282 -30.68 14.33 12.96
C GLY A 282 -31.47 13.12 13.48
N GLU A 283 -32.59 12.76 12.85
CA GLU A 283 -33.36 11.56 13.20
C GLU A 283 -32.62 10.27 12.80
N TYR A 284 -33.06 9.15 13.38
CA TYR A 284 -32.54 7.82 13.09
C TYR A 284 -33.66 6.80 12.82
N SER A 285 -33.38 5.78 12.02
CA SER A 285 -34.32 4.72 11.65
C SER A 285 -34.62 3.81 12.83
N ALA A 286 -35.66 2.96 12.69
CA ALA A 286 -35.71 1.74 13.48
C ALA A 286 -34.57 0.78 13.08
N PRO A 287 -34.24 -0.24 13.89
CA PRO A 287 -33.36 -1.32 13.46
C PRO A 287 -33.89 -2.03 12.22
N VAL A 288 -33.08 -2.10 11.17
CA VAL A 288 -33.40 -2.77 9.90
C VAL A 288 -32.40 -3.89 9.65
N ARG A 289 -32.91 -5.09 9.37
CA ARG A 289 -32.11 -6.24 8.94
C ARG A 289 -31.94 -6.21 7.42
N PHE A 290 -30.70 -6.29 6.94
CA PHE A 290 -30.40 -6.32 5.50
C PHE A 290 -30.21 -7.75 5.00
N SER A 291 -30.18 -7.92 3.67
CA SER A 291 -30.00 -9.22 3.00
C SER A 291 -28.63 -9.85 3.22
N ASN A 292 -27.62 -9.06 3.62
CA ASN A 292 -26.32 -9.55 4.08
C ASN A 292 -26.37 -10.18 5.50
N GLY A 293 -27.50 -10.09 6.21
CA GLY A 293 -27.68 -10.62 7.56
C GLY A 293 -27.40 -9.61 8.68
N HIS A 294 -26.72 -8.50 8.38
CA HIS A 294 -26.38 -7.48 9.37
C HIS A 294 -27.62 -6.64 9.73
N TRP A 295 -27.59 -6.09 10.94
CA TRP A 295 -28.59 -5.16 11.46
C TRP A 295 -28.03 -3.74 11.49
N TYR A 296 -28.87 -2.78 11.10
CA TYR A 296 -28.48 -1.37 10.96
C TYR A 296 -29.47 -0.43 11.66
N ILE A 297 -28.95 0.61 12.29
CA ILE A 297 -29.69 1.86 12.57
C ILE A 297 -28.99 2.96 11.80
N PHE A 298 -29.72 3.67 10.94
CA PHE A 298 -29.18 4.79 10.17
C PHE A 298 -29.62 6.13 10.77
N LYS A 299 -28.71 7.09 10.90
CA LYS A 299 -29.00 8.50 11.18
C LYS A 299 -28.90 9.33 9.90
N LEU A 300 -29.88 10.20 9.67
CA LEU A 300 -29.89 11.10 8.52
C LEU A 300 -29.03 12.35 8.84
N THR A 301 -27.88 12.51 8.19
CA THR A 301 -26.93 13.62 8.45
C THR A 301 -27.07 14.77 7.45
N ARG A 302 -27.50 14.49 6.21
CA ARG A 302 -27.81 15.48 5.18
C ARG A 302 -29.00 15.01 4.35
N LYS A 303 -29.83 15.92 3.85
CA LYS A 303 -30.93 15.62 2.93
C LYS A 303 -30.90 16.58 1.75
N GLN A 304 -30.99 16.06 0.53
CA GLN A 304 -31.14 16.87 -0.68
C GLN A 304 -32.21 16.26 -1.58
N LEU A 305 -33.34 16.96 -1.71
CA LEU A 305 -34.54 16.42 -2.35
C LEU A 305 -34.61 16.66 -3.86
N GLN A 306 -33.69 17.44 -4.42
CA GLN A 306 -33.61 17.77 -5.83
C GLN A 306 -32.17 17.63 -6.32
N THR A 307 -32.00 17.30 -7.59
CA THR A 307 -30.70 17.36 -8.26
C THR A 307 -30.41 18.80 -8.64
N GLU A 308 -29.27 19.32 -8.16
CA GLU A 308 -28.80 20.68 -8.41
C GLU A 308 -27.56 20.62 -9.31
N ASN A 309 -27.64 21.30 -10.46
CA ASN A 309 -26.48 21.51 -11.31
C ASN A 309 -25.68 22.69 -10.75
N LEU A 310 -24.46 22.42 -10.28
CA LEU A 310 -23.57 23.45 -9.77
C LEU A 310 -23.02 24.30 -10.92
N THR A 311 -22.83 25.58 -10.66
CA THR A 311 -22.20 26.55 -11.56
C THR A 311 -20.75 26.80 -11.15
N LEU A 312 -19.98 27.49 -11.99
CA LEU A 312 -18.62 27.96 -11.61
C LEU A 312 -18.61 28.83 -10.35
N GLU A 313 -19.69 29.59 -10.15
CA GLU A 313 -19.87 30.52 -9.03
C GLU A 313 -20.56 29.86 -7.83
N SER A 314 -20.89 28.57 -7.92
CA SER A 314 -21.32 27.78 -6.76
C SER A 314 -20.13 27.59 -5.80
N PRO A 315 -20.36 27.57 -4.46
CA PRO A 315 -19.29 27.51 -3.48
C PRO A 315 -18.26 26.41 -3.75
N ASN A 316 -16.98 26.77 -3.66
CA ASN A 316 -15.81 25.92 -3.85
C ASN A 316 -15.61 25.32 -5.27
N VAL A 317 -16.51 25.49 -6.24
CA VAL A 317 -16.35 24.86 -7.58
C VAL A 317 -15.11 25.36 -8.32
N ARG A 318 -14.93 26.69 -8.44
CA ARG A 318 -13.72 27.29 -9.03
C ARG A 318 -12.44 26.85 -8.31
N GLN A 319 -12.47 26.74 -6.98
CA GLN A 319 -11.33 26.32 -6.17
C GLN A 319 -10.99 24.83 -6.40
N GLN A 320 -11.99 23.94 -6.35
CA GLN A 320 -11.84 22.50 -6.60
C GLN A 320 -11.25 22.22 -8.00
N ILE A 321 -11.71 22.95 -9.02
CA ILE A 321 -11.14 22.85 -10.38
C ILE A 321 -9.70 23.33 -10.39
N THR A 322 -9.41 24.48 -9.77
CA THR A 322 -8.05 25.04 -9.68
C THR A 322 -7.09 24.06 -9.00
N ASP A 323 -7.47 23.52 -7.85
CA ASP A 323 -6.65 22.56 -7.09
C ASP A 323 -6.46 21.24 -7.84
N GLY A 324 -7.48 20.77 -8.56
CA GLY A 324 -7.40 19.62 -9.45
C GLY A 324 -6.40 19.84 -10.59
N LEU A 325 -6.48 20.97 -11.28
CA LEU A 325 -5.55 21.36 -12.36
C LEU A 325 -4.13 21.58 -11.85
N VAL A 326 -3.96 22.20 -10.68
CA VAL A 326 -2.66 22.33 -10.00
C VAL A 326 -2.10 20.95 -9.70
N SER A 327 -2.88 20.06 -9.10
CA SER A 327 -2.46 18.71 -8.73
C SER A 327 -2.05 17.87 -9.95
N GLN A 328 -2.82 17.93 -11.04
CA GLN A 328 -2.50 17.27 -12.30
C GLN A 328 -1.19 17.81 -12.89
N ARG A 329 -0.98 19.13 -12.89
CA ARG A 329 0.28 19.75 -13.34
C ARG A 329 1.45 19.38 -12.42
N LYS A 330 1.26 19.30 -11.10
CA LYS A 330 2.28 18.82 -10.15
C LYS A 330 2.73 17.40 -10.48
N GLN A 331 1.79 16.49 -10.72
CA GLN A 331 2.09 15.10 -11.12
C GLN A 331 2.90 15.05 -12.42
N ILE A 332 2.48 15.78 -13.47
CA ILE A 332 3.19 15.83 -14.76
C ILE A 332 4.60 16.42 -14.60
N LEU A 333 4.76 17.51 -13.85
CA LEU A 333 6.06 18.15 -13.63
C LEU A 333 7.00 17.29 -12.80
N ASN A 334 6.50 16.58 -11.79
CA ASN A 334 7.30 15.64 -10.99
C ASN A 334 7.76 14.43 -11.81
N ALA A 335 6.90 13.90 -12.70
CA ALA A 335 7.28 12.84 -13.63
C ALA A 335 8.34 13.33 -14.65
N ALA A 336 8.16 14.53 -15.22
CA ALA A 336 9.15 15.13 -16.12
C ALA A 336 10.49 15.43 -15.43
N LEU A 337 10.46 15.87 -14.16
CA LEU A 337 11.65 16.09 -13.34
C LEU A 337 12.42 14.79 -13.11
N LEU A 338 11.73 13.70 -12.77
CA LEU A 338 12.34 12.38 -12.62
C LEU A 338 12.95 11.89 -13.93
N GLU A 339 12.24 12.03 -15.06
CA GLU A 339 12.73 11.63 -16.38
C GLU A 339 14.02 12.39 -16.75
N VAL A 340 14.05 13.72 -16.59
CA VAL A 340 15.26 14.52 -16.85
C VAL A 340 16.41 14.12 -15.91
N ALA A 341 16.15 13.96 -14.61
CA ALA A 341 17.18 13.57 -13.66
C ALA A 341 17.74 12.16 -13.94
N THR A 342 16.88 11.23 -14.38
CA THR A 342 17.25 9.84 -14.73
C THR A 342 18.12 9.83 -15.98
N ASN A 343 17.78 10.60 -17.01
CA ASN A 343 18.59 10.72 -18.23
C ASN A 343 19.93 11.46 -18.01
N GLU A 344 20.03 12.35 -17.01
CA GLU A 344 21.29 12.98 -16.60
C GLU A 344 22.19 12.03 -15.75
N ALA A 345 21.64 10.94 -15.19
CA ALA A 345 22.34 10.10 -14.23
C ALA A 345 22.99 8.85 -14.86
N LYS A 346 24.22 8.54 -14.44
CA LYS A 346 24.89 7.27 -14.74
C LYS A 346 24.40 6.20 -13.76
N ILE A 347 23.40 5.42 -14.19
CA ILE A 347 22.81 4.33 -13.41
C ILE A 347 23.36 2.98 -13.87
N VAL A 348 23.71 2.11 -12.92
CA VAL A 348 24.01 0.68 -13.18
C VAL A 348 23.17 -0.17 -12.24
N ASN A 349 22.23 -0.95 -12.79
CA ASN A 349 21.36 -1.84 -12.02
C ASN A 349 21.92 -3.27 -12.04
N ASN A 350 22.79 -3.57 -11.08
CA ASN A 350 23.46 -4.86 -10.96
C ASN A 350 22.47 -5.99 -10.65
N LEU A 351 21.44 -5.74 -9.83
CA LEU A 351 20.40 -6.72 -9.52
C LEU A 351 19.72 -7.21 -10.81
N ALA A 352 19.25 -6.29 -11.66
CA ALA A 352 18.64 -6.65 -12.94
C ALA A 352 19.62 -7.38 -13.88
N THR A 353 20.89 -6.95 -13.95
CA THR A 353 21.93 -7.63 -14.72
C THR A 353 22.17 -9.07 -14.21
N ASN A 354 22.20 -9.27 -12.89
CA ASN A 354 22.36 -10.58 -12.26
C ASN A 354 21.15 -11.48 -12.53
N MET A 355 19.93 -10.94 -12.49
CA MET A 355 18.69 -11.66 -12.82
C MET A 355 18.66 -12.11 -14.28
N LEU A 356 19.02 -11.23 -15.22
CA LEU A 356 19.11 -11.56 -16.65
C LEU A 356 20.19 -12.59 -16.95
N SER A 357 21.29 -12.57 -16.19
CA SER A 357 22.39 -13.55 -16.32
C SER A 357 22.05 -14.90 -15.69
N ASN A 358 21.08 -14.96 -14.76
CA ASN A 358 20.71 -16.16 -14.01
C ASN A 358 19.17 -16.37 -13.99
N PRO A 359 18.50 -16.50 -15.14
CA PRO A 359 17.03 -16.46 -15.22
C PRO A 359 16.33 -17.57 -14.42
N SER A 360 16.96 -18.75 -14.28
CA SER A 360 16.40 -19.88 -13.52
C SER A 360 16.35 -19.65 -12.00
N ASN A 361 17.17 -18.74 -11.45
CA ASN A 361 17.20 -18.45 -10.03
C ASN A 361 16.90 -16.97 -9.68
N LEU A 362 16.73 -16.11 -10.69
CA LEU A 362 16.44 -14.68 -10.56
C LEU A 362 17.42 -13.95 -9.60
N GLY A 363 18.69 -14.33 -9.60
CA GLY A 363 19.71 -13.76 -8.71
C GLY A 363 19.51 -14.07 -7.22
N LEU A 364 18.58 -14.96 -6.85
CA LEU A 364 18.24 -15.28 -5.45
C LEU A 364 19.15 -16.35 -4.83
N ARG A 365 20.05 -16.95 -5.62
CA ARG A 365 20.93 -18.05 -5.19
C ARG A 365 22.35 -17.83 -5.73
N PRO A 366 23.41 -18.10 -4.94
CA PRO A 366 24.77 -18.13 -5.48
C PRO A 366 24.89 -19.12 -6.64
N ALA A 367 25.70 -18.78 -7.64
CA ALA A 367 25.88 -19.56 -8.88
C ALA A 367 26.74 -20.83 -8.69
N GLY A 368 26.37 -21.69 -7.74
CA GLY A 368 27.21 -22.80 -7.28
C GLY A 368 26.48 -23.93 -6.57
N LEU A 369 25.38 -24.44 -7.15
CA LEU A 369 24.80 -25.75 -6.76
C LEU A 369 24.35 -26.62 -7.96
N ASP A 370 24.65 -26.23 -9.20
CA ASP A 370 24.37 -27.04 -10.40
C ASP A 370 25.55 -27.97 -10.74
N ALA A 371 25.91 -28.84 -9.79
CA ALA A 371 26.76 -30.01 -10.04
C ALA A 371 26.54 -31.09 -8.95
N VAL A 372 26.73 -32.36 -9.34
CA VAL A 372 26.97 -33.51 -8.43
C VAL A 372 25.74 -34.14 -7.72
N HIS A 373 24.77 -34.66 -8.48
CA HIS A 373 24.60 -36.13 -8.66
C HIS A 373 23.31 -36.53 -9.41
N SER A 374 23.47 -37.20 -10.55
CA SER A 374 22.57 -38.29 -10.93
C SER A 374 23.01 -39.57 -10.19
N PRO A 375 22.11 -40.38 -9.62
CA PRO A 375 22.51 -41.65 -9.00
C PRO A 375 22.80 -42.69 -10.09
N ALA A 376 24.07 -42.85 -10.44
CA ALA A 376 24.54 -44.00 -11.20
C ALA A 376 24.61 -45.24 -10.29
N ALA A 377 24.25 -46.40 -10.83
CA ALA A 377 24.03 -47.63 -10.07
C ALA A 377 25.32 -48.29 -9.54
N SER A 378 25.18 -49.10 -8.49
CA SER A 378 26.08 -50.22 -8.16
C SER A 378 25.32 -51.32 -7.37
N PRO A 379 25.80 -52.58 -7.37
CA PRO A 379 24.88 -53.72 -7.51
C PRO A 379 24.70 -54.63 -6.27
N ALA A 380 23.64 -55.44 -6.35
CA ALA A 380 23.46 -56.80 -5.84
C ALA A 380 24.06 -57.24 -4.48
N GLY A 381 23.19 -57.68 -3.55
CA GLY A 381 23.62 -58.46 -2.39
C GLY A 381 22.49 -58.95 -1.46
N ALA A 382 21.95 -60.14 -1.73
CA ALA A 382 21.16 -61.04 -0.84
C ALA A 382 19.86 -60.52 -0.15
N GLY A 383 18.78 -61.32 -0.27
CA GLY A 383 17.54 -61.18 0.52
C GLY A 383 17.56 -62.04 1.80
N PRO A 384 16.41 -62.58 2.31
CA PRO A 384 15.06 -62.62 1.72
C PRO A 384 13.94 -62.06 2.62
N ALA A 385 12.69 -62.23 2.17
CA ALA A 385 11.45 -61.70 2.76
C ALA A 385 10.96 -62.41 4.04
N ALA A 386 10.13 -61.71 4.82
CA ALA A 386 9.01 -62.29 5.58
C ALA A 386 7.92 -61.25 5.90
N THR A 387 6.69 -61.72 6.11
CA THR A 387 5.44 -60.94 6.20
C THR A 387 4.83 -60.89 7.60
N ALA A 388 4.37 -59.69 8.02
CA ALA A 388 3.19 -59.48 8.91
C ALA A 388 3.22 -60.10 10.35
N PRO A 389 2.16 -59.99 11.18
CA PRO A 389 1.69 -58.72 11.80
C PRO A 389 1.39 -58.81 13.33
N ALA A 390 0.96 -57.67 13.90
CA ALA A 390 0.13 -57.49 15.12
C ALA A 390 0.75 -57.72 16.52
N LEU A 391 0.41 -56.82 17.47
CA LEU A 391 -0.32 -57.12 18.74
C LEU A 391 -0.43 -55.88 19.66
N SER A 392 -1.60 -55.73 20.30
CA SER A 392 -1.85 -54.94 21.53
C SER A 392 -1.95 -55.94 22.71
N PRO A 393 -2.51 -55.65 23.92
CA PRO A 393 -2.85 -54.39 24.61
C PRO A 393 -2.36 -54.35 26.10
N ALA A 394 -2.74 -53.34 26.89
CA ALA A 394 -3.27 -53.51 28.27
C ALA A 394 -3.60 -52.16 28.98
N SER A 395 -4.74 -52.10 29.66
CA SER A 395 -5.13 -51.10 30.70
C SER A 395 -5.00 -51.78 32.10
N PRO A 396 -5.65 -51.41 33.23
CA PRO A 396 -6.64 -50.37 33.56
C PRO A 396 -6.23 -49.50 34.80
N ALA A 397 -7.04 -48.63 35.41
CA ALA A 397 -8.16 -48.97 36.30
C ALA A 397 -9.13 -47.79 36.57
N SER A 398 -10.42 -48.13 36.66
CA SER A 398 -11.54 -47.31 37.20
C SER A 398 -11.61 -47.48 38.75
N PRO A 399 -12.67 -47.11 39.55
CA PRO A 399 -14.10 -47.08 39.20
C PRO A 399 -15.06 -46.08 39.91
N ALA A 400 -16.33 -46.14 39.45
CA ALA A 400 -17.57 -46.04 40.25
C ALA A 400 -18.06 -44.65 40.76
N SER A 401 -19.36 -44.32 40.78
CA SER A 401 -20.55 -45.05 40.24
C SER A 401 -21.84 -44.21 40.25
N SER A 402 -22.74 -44.45 39.27
CA SER A 402 -24.23 -44.38 39.38
C SER A 402 -24.91 -43.03 39.70
N LYS A 403 -26.19 -42.73 39.39
CA LYS A 403 -27.31 -43.30 38.58
C LYS A 403 -28.39 -42.17 38.48
N ALA A 404 -29.44 -42.18 37.64
CA ALA A 404 -29.69 -42.65 36.27
C ALA A 404 -31.17 -42.36 35.91
N SER A 405 -31.52 -42.31 34.60
CA SER A 405 -32.92 -42.29 34.05
C SER A 405 -33.71 -40.97 34.19
N SER A 406 -34.26 -40.35 33.15
CA SER A 406 -35.21 -40.94 32.19
C SER A 406 -35.46 -40.05 30.94
N SER A 407 -35.89 -40.68 29.85
CA SER A 407 -36.36 -40.08 28.57
C SER A 407 -37.88 -39.72 28.66
N PRO A 408 -38.65 -39.38 27.58
CA PRO A 408 -38.32 -39.23 26.15
C PRO A 408 -39.02 -38.08 25.36
N LYS A 409 -38.64 -37.95 24.07
CA LYS A 409 -39.45 -37.54 22.90
C LYS A 409 -40.35 -36.28 22.99
N HIS A 410 -40.06 -35.30 22.13
CA HIS A 410 -40.76 -35.26 20.84
C HIS A 410 -39.90 -34.65 19.72
#